data_AF-A0A0F8DGL9-F1
#
_entry.id   AF-A0A0F8DGL9-F1
#
_cell.length_a   1.000
_cell.length_b   1.000
_cell.length_c   1.000
_cell.angle_alpha   90.00
_cell.angle_beta   90.00
_cell.angle_gamma   90.00
#
_symmetry.space_group_name_H-M   'P 1'
#
loop_
_entity.id
_entity.type
_entity.pdbx_description
1 polymer ?
#
loop_
_entity_poly.entity_id
_entity_poly.type
_entity_poly.pdbx_seq_one_letter_code
_entity_poly.pdbx_strand_id
1 'polypeptide(L)'
;MPALFDAIYSRTNPSALEPSHKSTLTISLQDADLAIFLNEYARSLEDDAMDEIWTDCMTFLKDILANPFPHRQILPLLLDFAATLGAKVEKTNFGELRKMRRELGDTFLRLLTAIFTTRPLTYSEPNPPVPSEKASAVALTPSEKADDVIGILADIVPNLAKILVENDRVLSAATTISTNVLQPLLKSKYFPESVSPSTVRLFSELARVPQNQKNWRKDISDAFNDSRFFASDLARAEKDWLPLLRQWINTDKDRMTELLSRITPPTTAGIVFGVGATSARLEADRRTQLNLRRIATLILASSEDAFVSDLESIAAKLTELLTASARSSPSSATRAEIYMVLRALVLRTSAINLAMLWPVVNSELHAALASIVAVEGTSAYETYPVPAILQACKLLDVLLCVAPDDFQLHQWLFVTDTIDAVYRPESYHPVALADELSEELGQTASKSISAPGIESVVHLLAGGPHKRPLIGESGDSVERRDELVAHVLQPFFSQLSIFAFESTYSMGTLDKEFCVHGLLKDLFDERTIVKGL
;
A
#
# COMPACT_ATOMS: atom_id res chain seq x y z
N MET A 1 -15.85 -39.05 19.30
CA MET A 1 -14.45 -38.58 19.15
C MET A 1 -13.56 -39.65 18.54
N PRO A 2 -13.31 -40.82 19.19
CA PRO A 2 -12.41 -41.85 18.64
C PRO A 2 -12.76 -42.34 17.23
N ALA A 3 -14.06 -42.56 16.96
CA ALA A 3 -14.52 -42.99 15.63
C ALA A 3 -14.23 -41.97 14.51
N LEU A 4 -14.15 -40.67 14.83
CA LEU A 4 -13.76 -39.64 13.85
C LEU A 4 -12.25 -39.72 13.55
N PHE A 5 -11.43 -39.99 14.57
CA PHE A 5 -10.00 -40.20 14.40
C PHE A 5 -9.70 -41.42 13.52
N ASP A 6 -10.36 -42.55 13.81
CA ASP A 6 -10.26 -43.76 13.00
C ASP A 6 -10.72 -43.50 11.55
N ALA A 7 -11.77 -42.70 11.36
CA ALA A 7 -12.25 -42.33 10.02
C ALA A 7 -11.26 -41.44 9.25
N ILE A 8 -10.56 -40.52 9.93
CA ILE A 8 -9.48 -39.70 9.35
C ILE A 8 -8.29 -40.60 8.98
N TYR A 9 -7.80 -41.42 9.91
CA TYR A 9 -6.70 -42.35 9.66
C TYR A 9 -6.99 -43.33 8.52
N SER A 10 -8.22 -43.83 8.43
CA SER A 10 -8.65 -44.73 7.34
C SER A 10 -8.54 -44.09 5.96
N ARG A 11 -8.43 -42.76 5.85
CA ARG A 11 -8.28 -42.03 4.59
C ARG A 11 -6.86 -41.52 4.36
N THR A 12 -6.20 -41.03 5.42
CA THR A 12 -4.88 -40.40 5.30
C THR A 12 -3.73 -41.38 5.51
N ASN A 13 -3.87 -42.38 6.37
CA ASN A 13 -2.84 -43.38 6.65
C ASN A 13 -3.44 -44.74 7.09
N PRO A 14 -4.04 -45.52 6.16
CA PRO A 14 -4.81 -46.72 6.50
C PRO A 14 -3.97 -47.86 7.07
N SER A 15 -2.65 -47.83 6.89
CA SER A 15 -1.72 -48.85 7.41
C SER A 15 -1.45 -48.69 8.91
N ALA A 16 -1.77 -47.52 9.49
CA ALA A 16 -1.63 -47.28 10.93
C ALA A 16 -2.74 -47.90 11.77
N LEU A 17 -3.86 -48.31 11.16
CA LEU A 17 -5.02 -48.87 11.86
C LEU A 17 -5.07 -50.40 11.80
N GLU A 18 -5.56 -51.01 12.88
CA GLU A 18 -5.97 -52.41 12.86
C GLU A 18 -7.16 -52.63 11.90
N PRO A 19 -7.26 -53.80 11.24
CA PRO A 19 -8.33 -54.07 10.26
C PRO A 19 -9.76 -53.85 10.78
N SER A 20 -10.01 -54.09 12.06
CA SER A 20 -11.30 -53.89 12.74
C SER A 20 -11.70 -52.41 12.90
N HIS A 21 -10.72 -51.51 12.91
CA HIS A 21 -10.90 -50.07 13.08
C HIS A 21 -10.94 -49.31 11.74
N LYS A 22 -10.70 -50.00 10.63
CA LYS A 22 -10.74 -49.38 9.30
C LYS A 22 -12.18 -49.10 8.89
N SER A 23 -12.44 -47.86 8.51
CA SER A 23 -13.69 -47.50 7.85
C SER A 23 -13.85 -48.30 6.56
N THR A 24 -15.07 -48.78 6.28
CA THR A 24 -15.38 -49.49 5.04
C THR A 24 -15.35 -48.60 3.79
N LEU A 25 -15.18 -47.27 3.97
CA LEU A 25 -15.11 -46.25 2.90
C LEU A 25 -16.29 -46.31 1.92
N THR A 26 -17.44 -46.85 2.36
CA THR A 26 -18.66 -46.99 1.55
C THR A 26 -19.33 -45.65 1.24
N ILE A 27 -19.07 -44.63 2.06
CA ILE A 27 -19.53 -43.25 1.86
C ILE A 27 -18.35 -42.41 1.35
N SER A 28 -18.56 -41.71 0.23
CA SER A 28 -17.61 -40.75 -0.32
C SER A 28 -17.57 -39.51 0.57
N LEU A 29 -16.58 -39.45 1.47
CA LEU A 29 -16.25 -38.31 2.30
C LEU A 29 -14.77 -38.02 2.13
N GLN A 30 -14.41 -36.76 1.95
CA GLN A 30 -13.01 -36.34 1.92
C GLN A 30 -12.45 -36.29 3.35
N ASP A 31 -11.13 -36.41 3.47
CA ASP A 31 -10.41 -36.23 4.73
C ASP A 31 -10.57 -34.80 5.29
N ALA A 32 -10.58 -33.79 4.41
CA ALA A 32 -10.86 -32.40 4.77
C ALA A 32 -12.26 -32.21 5.39
N ASP A 33 -13.30 -32.88 4.87
CA ASP A 33 -14.66 -32.81 5.41
C ASP A 33 -14.71 -33.30 6.85
N LEU A 34 -14.02 -34.40 7.14
CA LEU A 34 -13.94 -34.98 8.48
C LEU A 34 -13.17 -34.08 9.44
N ALA A 35 -12.09 -33.43 8.99
CA ALA A 35 -11.31 -32.51 9.80
C ALA A 35 -12.09 -31.21 10.10
N ILE A 36 -12.86 -30.69 9.14
CA ILE A 36 -13.77 -29.56 9.36
C ILE A 36 -14.86 -29.94 10.37
N PHE A 37 -15.51 -31.10 10.18
CA PHE A 37 -16.51 -31.58 11.11
C PHE A 37 -15.93 -31.82 12.51
N LEU A 38 -14.72 -32.35 12.62
CA LEU A 38 -14.03 -32.51 13.90
C LEU A 38 -13.88 -31.18 14.62
N ASN A 39 -13.50 -30.13 13.91
CA ASN A 39 -13.34 -28.79 14.46
C ASN A 39 -14.69 -28.16 14.87
N GLU A 40 -15.73 -28.30 14.05
CA GLU A 40 -17.09 -27.83 14.38
C GLU A 40 -17.66 -28.59 15.59
N TYR A 41 -17.49 -29.91 15.61
CA TYR A 41 -17.88 -30.75 16.74
C TYR A 41 -17.15 -30.31 18.00
N ALA A 42 -15.83 -30.12 17.93
CA ALA A 42 -15.04 -29.64 19.05
C ALA A 42 -15.50 -28.28 19.57
N ARG A 43 -15.88 -27.34 18.69
CA ARG A 43 -16.44 -26.04 19.09
C ARG A 43 -17.80 -26.18 19.77
N SER A 44 -18.62 -27.15 19.36
CA SER A 44 -19.97 -27.38 19.89
C SER A 44 -20.01 -28.02 21.28
N LEU A 45 -18.94 -28.69 21.70
CA LEU A 45 -18.85 -29.31 23.01
C LEU A 45 -18.91 -28.27 24.14
N GLU A 46 -19.35 -28.67 25.32
CA GLU A 46 -19.22 -27.84 26.53
C GLU A 46 -17.74 -27.75 26.95
N ASP A 47 -17.38 -26.73 27.73
CA ASP A 47 -15.98 -26.57 28.15
C ASP A 47 -15.58 -27.70 29.15
N ASP A 48 -16.50 -28.15 30.00
CA ASP A 48 -16.25 -29.22 30.98
C ASP A 48 -16.02 -30.61 30.34
N ALA A 49 -16.47 -30.81 29.10
CA ALA A 49 -16.23 -32.06 28.36
C ALA A 49 -14.76 -32.27 27.98
N MET A 50 -13.90 -31.25 28.15
CA MET A 50 -12.48 -31.33 27.83
C MET A 50 -11.76 -32.42 28.62
N ASP A 51 -12.14 -32.68 29.87
CA ASP A 51 -11.48 -33.69 30.71
C ASP A 51 -11.67 -35.11 30.17
N GLU A 52 -12.84 -35.40 29.60
CA GLU A 52 -13.16 -36.71 29.03
C GLU A 52 -12.42 -36.96 27.71
N ILE A 53 -12.26 -35.91 26.91
CA ILE A 53 -11.78 -36.03 25.52
C ILE A 53 -10.29 -35.68 25.35
N TRP A 54 -9.65 -35.12 26.38
CA TRP A 54 -8.28 -34.58 26.30
C TRP A 54 -7.26 -35.64 25.86
N THR A 55 -7.24 -36.77 26.57
CA THR A 55 -6.27 -37.84 26.34
C THR A 55 -6.38 -38.36 24.91
N ASP A 56 -7.60 -38.53 24.41
CA ASP A 56 -7.86 -38.98 23.04
C ASP A 56 -7.37 -37.92 22.02
N CYS A 57 -7.70 -36.63 22.23
CA CYS A 57 -7.26 -35.54 21.36
C CYS A 57 -5.72 -35.48 21.25
N MET A 58 -5.05 -35.51 22.39
CA MET A 58 -3.61 -35.32 22.47
C MET A 58 -2.86 -36.53 21.92
N THR A 59 -3.39 -37.73 22.12
CA THR A 59 -2.83 -38.97 21.54
C THR A 59 -2.95 -38.91 20.02
N PHE A 60 -4.13 -38.58 19.49
CA PHE A 60 -4.36 -38.41 18.06
C PHE A 60 -3.41 -37.39 17.41
N LEU A 61 -3.27 -36.20 17.99
CA LEU A 61 -2.39 -35.15 17.45
C LEU A 61 -0.91 -35.57 17.47
N LYS A 62 -0.46 -36.24 18.54
CA LYS A 62 0.93 -36.73 18.65
C LYS A 62 1.22 -37.86 17.67
N ASP A 63 0.27 -38.75 17.45
CA ASP A 63 0.41 -39.86 16.50
C ASP A 63 0.47 -39.35 15.06
N ILE A 64 -0.33 -38.34 14.70
CA ILE A 64 -0.20 -37.63 13.42
C ILE A 64 1.19 -36.99 13.29
N LEU A 65 1.69 -36.35 14.34
CA LEU A 65 3.02 -35.73 14.33
C LEU A 65 4.18 -36.73 14.22
N ALA A 66 3.98 -38.01 14.59
CA ALA A 66 5.00 -39.04 14.42
C ALA A 66 5.29 -39.32 12.93
N ASN A 67 4.29 -39.15 12.06
CA ASN A 67 4.43 -39.24 10.62
C ASN A 67 3.50 -38.23 9.92
N PRO A 68 3.88 -36.95 9.79
CA PRO A 68 2.96 -35.89 9.35
C PRO A 68 2.69 -35.88 7.84
N PHE A 69 3.55 -36.48 7.02
CA PHE A 69 3.48 -36.39 5.55
C PHE A 69 2.19 -36.94 4.93
N PRO A 70 1.66 -38.11 5.34
CA PRO A 70 0.38 -38.63 4.85
C PRO A 70 -0.83 -37.74 5.20
N HIS A 71 -0.70 -36.89 6.23
CA HIS A 71 -1.77 -36.03 6.74
C HIS A 71 -1.66 -34.58 6.24
N ARG A 72 -0.73 -34.27 5.33
CA ARG A 72 -0.36 -32.89 4.95
C ARG A 72 -1.53 -31.98 4.53
N GLN A 73 -2.59 -32.54 3.95
CA GLN A 73 -3.75 -31.75 3.50
C GLN A 73 -4.64 -31.29 4.67
N ILE A 74 -4.71 -32.09 5.74
CA ILE A 74 -5.55 -31.78 6.91
C ILE A 74 -4.78 -31.08 8.03
N LEU A 75 -3.44 -31.03 7.98
CA LEU A 75 -2.62 -30.38 9.02
C LEU A 75 -3.05 -28.95 9.36
N PRO A 76 -3.39 -28.06 8.40
CA PRO A 76 -3.88 -26.71 8.71
C PRO A 76 -5.18 -26.74 9.54
N LEU A 77 -6.12 -27.63 9.19
CA LEU A 77 -7.38 -27.81 9.93
C LEU A 77 -7.14 -28.39 11.32
N LEU A 78 -6.15 -29.27 11.46
CA LEU A 78 -5.74 -29.83 12.75
C LEU A 78 -5.05 -28.80 13.65
N LEU A 79 -4.37 -27.81 13.06
CA LEU A 79 -3.84 -26.66 13.80
C LEU A 79 -4.98 -25.79 14.35
N ASP A 80 -6.03 -25.54 13.56
CA ASP A 80 -7.23 -24.84 14.03
C ASP A 80 -8.00 -25.65 15.10
N PHE A 81 -8.06 -26.97 14.95
CA PHE A 81 -8.57 -27.86 16.00
C PHE A 81 -7.75 -27.73 17.30
N ALA A 82 -6.42 -27.76 17.23
CA ALA A 82 -5.56 -27.55 18.40
C ALA A 82 -5.74 -26.15 19.03
N ALA A 83 -5.94 -25.11 18.21
CA ALA A 83 -6.27 -23.77 18.68
C ALA A 83 -7.62 -23.73 19.41
N THR A 84 -8.63 -24.42 18.88
CA THR A 84 -9.96 -24.58 19.49
C THR A 84 -9.87 -25.27 20.85
N LEU A 85 -9.12 -26.37 20.96
CA LEU A 85 -8.88 -27.04 22.24
C LEU A 85 -8.21 -26.09 23.25
N GLY A 86 -7.25 -25.29 22.81
CA GLY A 86 -6.56 -24.31 23.67
C GLY A 86 -7.50 -23.25 24.23
N ALA A 87 -8.40 -22.73 23.39
CA ALA A 87 -9.42 -21.77 23.82
C ALA A 87 -10.43 -22.37 24.81
N LYS A 88 -10.74 -23.67 24.71
CA LYS A 88 -11.62 -24.37 25.65
C LYS A 88 -10.94 -24.65 26.99
N VAL A 89 -9.70 -25.15 26.98
CA VAL A 89 -8.88 -25.35 28.19
C VAL A 89 -8.60 -24.03 28.92
N GLU A 90 -8.71 -22.89 28.25
CA GLU A 90 -8.62 -21.61 28.95
C GLU A 90 -9.76 -21.41 29.97
N LYS A 91 -10.95 -21.92 29.64
CA LYS A 91 -12.21 -21.69 30.37
C LYS A 91 -12.57 -22.79 31.36
N THR A 92 -11.87 -23.91 31.35
CA THR A 92 -12.12 -25.00 32.30
C THR A 92 -11.55 -24.71 33.68
N ASN A 93 -12.18 -25.26 34.72
CA ASN A 93 -11.81 -25.04 36.13
C ASN A 93 -11.06 -26.23 36.77
N PHE A 94 -10.63 -27.22 35.97
CA PHE A 94 -10.16 -28.51 36.49
C PHE A 94 -8.65 -28.56 36.85
N GLY A 95 -8.25 -29.54 37.68
CA GLY A 95 -7.02 -29.54 38.48
C GLY A 95 -5.65 -29.69 37.78
N GLU A 96 -5.58 -29.81 36.44
CA GLU A 96 -4.31 -29.97 35.70
C GLU A 96 -4.09 -28.94 34.57
N LEU A 97 -4.81 -27.81 34.59
CA LEU A 97 -4.77 -26.76 33.55
C LEU A 97 -3.37 -26.39 33.05
N ARG A 98 -2.42 -26.18 33.97
CA ARG A 98 -1.06 -25.76 33.60
C ARG A 98 -0.32 -26.82 32.80
N LYS A 99 -0.51 -28.09 33.15
CA LYS A 99 0.11 -29.23 32.46
C LYS A 99 -0.53 -29.43 31.08
N MET A 100 -1.86 -29.40 31.02
CA MET A 100 -2.62 -29.48 29.78
C MET A 100 -2.21 -28.37 28.79
N ARG A 101 -2.16 -27.11 29.23
CA ARG A 101 -1.75 -25.98 28.38
C ARG A 101 -0.31 -26.09 27.89
N ARG A 102 0.62 -26.54 28.73
CA ARG A 102 2.01 -26.74 28.32
C ARG A 102 2.12 -27.80 27.23
N GLU A 103 1.47 -28.94 27.45
CA GLU A 103 1.46 -30.09 26.55
C GLU A 103 0.82 -29.76 25.19
N LEU A 104 -0.31 -29.04 25.20
CA LEU A 104 -0.94 -28.56 23.98
C LEU A 104 -0.06 -27.52 23.27
N GLY A 105 0.58 -26.61 24.01
CA GLY A 105 1.50 -25.66 23.41
C GLY A 105 2.69 -26.32 22.72
N ASP A 106 3.23 -27.42 23.26
CA ASP A 106 4.31 -28.18 22.62
C ASP A 106 3.82 -28.85 21.33
N THR A 107 2.64 -29.48 21.41
CA THR A 107 1.98 -30.10 20.25
C THR A 107 1.65 -29.08 19.17
N PHE A 108 1.15 -27.89 19.55
CA PHE A 108 0.81 -26.80 18.63
C PHE A 108 2.04 -26.28 17.88
N LEU A 109 3.16 -26.02 18.57
CA LEU A 109 4.39 -25.57 17.90
C LEU A 109 4.96 -26.64 16.94
N ARG A 110 4.82 -27.92 17.30
CA ARG A 110 5.20 -29.03 16.41
C ARG A 110 4.28 -29.14 15.19
N LEU A 111 2.96 -28.96 15.36
CA LEU A 111 2.00 -28.91 14.24
C LEU A 111 2.31 -27.76 13.30
N LEU A 112 2.59 -26.57 13.84
CA LEU A 112 2.99 -25.40 13.05
C LEU A 112 4.25 -25.70 12.21
N THR A 113 5.25 -26.34 12.82
CA THR A 113 6.48 -26.76 12.12
C THR A 113 6.19 -27.84 11.07
N ALA A 114 5.32 -28.81 11.38
CA ALA A 114 4.93 -29.89 10.47
C ALA A 114 4.21 -29.35 9.22
N ILE A 115 3.35 -28.34 9.36
CA ILE A 115 2.69 -27.67 8.22
C ILE A 115 3.74 -27.11 7.25
N PHE A 116 4.72 -26.35 7.75
CA PHE A 116 5.70 -25.69 6.88
C PHE A 116 6.71 -26.64 6.26
N THR A 117 7.03 -27.75 6.93
CA THR A 117 7.95 -28.78 6.41
C THR A 117 7.31 -29.72 5.40
N THR A 118 6.02 -30.06 5.58
CA THR A 118 5.31 -30.96 4.65
C THR A 118 4.69 -30.23 3.46
N ARG A 119 4.42 -28.93 3.59
CA ARG A 119 3.88 -28.07 2.53
C ARG A 119 4.60 -26.71 2.50
N PRO A 120 5.77 -26.61 1.87
CA PRO A 120 6.45 -25.33 1.69
C PRO A 120 5.58 -24.39 0.83
N LEU A 121 5.18 -23.24 1.38
CA LEU A 121 4.35 -22.26 0.65
C LEU A 121 5.07 -21.57 -0.52
N THR A 122 6.37 -21.82 -0.70
CA THR A 122 7.21 -21.27 -1.78
C THR A 122 6.78 -21.65 -3.20
N TYR A 123 5.86 -22.61 -3.35
CA TYR A 123 5.44 -23.17 -4.65
C TYR A 123 3.95 -23.03 -4.96
N SER A 124 3.20 -22.22 -4.21
CA SER A 124 1.84 -21.88 -4.66
C SER A 124 1.97 -20.94 -5.86
N GLU A 125 1.99 -21.52 -7.06
CA GLU A 125 1.69 -20.77 -8.29
C GLU A 125 0.39 -19.99 -8.03
N PRO A 126 0.36 -18.67 -8.27
CA PRO A 126 -0.92 -18.01 -8.38
C PRO A 126 -1.60 -18.64 -9.58
N ASN A 127 -2.56 -19.54 -9.34
CA ASN A 127 -3.51 -19.90 -10.39
C ASN A 127 -4.07 -18.57 -10.91
N PRO A 128 -3.99 -18.29 -12.21
CA PRO A 128 -4.57 -17.08 -12.75
C PRO A 128 -6.05 -17.07 -12.36
N PRO A 129 -6.62 -15.91 -11.96
CA PRO A 129 -8.03 -15.84 -11.67
C PRO A 129 -8.76 -16.12 -12.99
N VAL A 130 -9.31 -17.33 -13.13
CA VAL A 130 -10.35 -17.57 -14.11
C VAL A 130 -11.49 -16.63 -13.72
N PRO A 131 -11.94 -15.71 -14.60
CA PRO A 131 -13.03 -14.81 -14.29
C PRO A 131 -14.31 -15.64 -14.22
N SER A 132 -14.62 -16.16 -13.03
CA SER A 132 -15.96 -16.62 -12.70
C SER A 132 -16.75 -15.37 -12.37
N GLU A 133 -17.57 -14.91 -13.31
CA GLU A 133 -18.51 -13.77 -13.20
C GLU A 133 -19.62 -13.97 -12.14
N LYS A 134 -19.40 -14.79 -11.10
CA LYS A 134 -20.36 -15.01 -10.02
C LYS A 134 -19.66 -14.99 -8.67
N ALA A 135 -19.13 -13.82 -8.29
CA ALA A 135 -18.84 -13.48 -6.90
C ALA A 135 -20.17 -13.24 -6.14
N SER A 136 -20.96 -14.30 -5.96
CA SER A 136 -21.93 -14.38 -4.87
C SER A 136 -21.28 -15.18 -3.74
N ALA A 137 -21.58 -14.85 -2.49
CA ALA A 137 -21.09 -15.50 -1.27
C ALA A 137 -21.40 -17.01 -1.18
N VAL A 138 -20.73 -17.82 -2.00
CA VAL A 138 -20.75 -19.28 -1.92
C VAL A 138 -19.70 -19.68 -0.88
N ALA A 139 -20.13 -20.42 0.14
CA ALA A 139 -19.22 -20.96 1.14
C ALA A 139 -18.11 -21.76 0.46
N LEU A 140 -16.84 -21.47 0.81
CA LEU A 140 -15.67 -22.21 0.32
C LEU A 140 -15.88 -23.70 0.50
N THR A 141 -15.52 -24.47 -0.52
CA THR A 141 -15.55 -25.93 -0.42
C THR A 141 -14.60 -26.40 0.69
N PRO A 142 -14.86 -27.56 1.30
CA PRO A 142 -14.00 -28.13 2.35
C PRO A 142 -12.52 -28.27 1.96
N SER A 143 -12.24 -28.59 0.69
CA SER A 143 -10.87 -28.65 0.15
C SER A 143 -10.23 -27.26 0.07
N GLU A 144 -10.97 -26.24 -0.37
CA GLU A 144 -10.46 -24.86 -0.45
C GLU A 144 -10.17 -24.28 0.94
N LYS A 145 -10.96 -24.65 1.96
CA LYS A 145 -10.67 -24.27 3.36
C LYS A 145 -9.40 -24.95 3.89
N ALA A 146 -9.18 -26.22 3.57
CA ALA A 146 -7.94 -26.93 3.93
C ALA A 146 -6.71 -26.33 3.21
N ASP A 147 -6.91 -25.76 2.03
CA ASP A 147 -5.89 -25.08 1.24
C ASP A 147 -5.61 -23.63 1.67
N ASP A 148 -6.55 -22.95 2.35
CA ASP A 148 -6.37 -21.59 2.88
C ASP A 148 -5.59 -21.55 4.20
N VAL A 149 -4.35 -22.05 4.16
CA VAL A 149 -3.43 -22.05 5.30
C VAL A 149 -3.22 -20.63 5.86
N ILE A 150 -3.18 -19.62 4.98
CA ILE A 150 -2.93 -18.23 5.37
C ILE A 150 -4.13 -17.66 6.13
N GLY A 151 -5.35 -17.88 5.65
CA GLY A 151 -6.57 -17.49 6.34
C GLY A 151 -6.71 -18.16 7.71
N ILE A 152 -6.44 -19.48 7.78
CA ILE A 152 -6.44 -20.22 9.06
C ILE A 152 -5.42 -19.61 10.04
N LEU A 153 -4.19 -19.33 9.60
CA LEU A 153 -3.18 -18.71 10.45
C LEU A 153 -3.62 -17.32 10.91
N ALA A 154 -4.26 -16.52 10.04
CA ALA A 154 -4.77 -15.20 10.40
C ALA A 154 -5.86 -15.28 11.48
N ASP A 155 -6.70 -16.32 11.48
CA ASP A 155 -7.70 -16.55 12.52
C ASP A 155 -7.10 -17.03 13.85
N ILE A 156 -6.00 -17.79 13.79
CA ILE A 156 -5.33 -18.35 14.98
C ILE A 156 -4.41 -17.35 15.68
N VAL A 157 -3.68 -16.49 14.94
CA VAL A 157 -2.68 -15.56 15.49
C VAL A 157 -3.20 -14.73 16.68
N PRO A 158 -4.41 -14.12 16.63
CA PRO A 158 -4.97 -13.36 17.75
C PRO A 158 -5.13 -14.18 19.05
N ASN A 159 -5.23 -15.50 18.94
CA ASN A 159 -5.44 -16.42 20.06
C ASN A 159 -4.16 -17.12 20.52
N LEU A 160 -2.99 -16.84 19.93
CA LEU A 160 -1.72 -17.51 20.30
C LEU A 160 -1.38 -17.38 21.78
N ALA A 161 -1.65 -16.23 22.40
CA ALA A 161 -1.40 -16.01 23.83
C ALA A 161 -2.22 -16.97 24.72
N LYS A 162 -3.44 -17.30 24.31
CA LYS A 162 -4.32 -18.23 25.01
C LYS A 162 -3.83 -19.68 24.88
N ILE A 163 -3.34 -20.04 23.69
CA ILE A 163 -2.88 -21.39 23.36
C ILE A 163 -1.52 -21.70 23.98
N LEU A 164 -0.56 -20.77 23.85
CA LEU A 164 0.85 -21.01 24.19
C LEU A 164 1.22 -20.58 25.60
N VAL A 165 0.41 -19.70 26.22
CA VAL A 165 0.52 -19.15 27.58
C VAL A 165 1.80 -18.35 27.86
N GLU A 166 2.96 -18.94 27.60
CA GLU A 166 4.28 -18.35 27.78
C GLU A 166 4.60 -17.42 26.60
N ASN A 167 4.94 -16.16 26.90
CA ASN A 167 5.17 -15.12 25.89
C ASN A 167 6.30 -15.50 24.92
N ASP A 168 7.40 -16.09 25.40
CA ASP A 168 8.51 -16.55 24.54
C ASP A 168 8.04 -17.57 23.48
N ARG A 169 7.08 -18.43 23.82
CA ARG A 169 6.49 -19.40 22.90
C ARG A 169 5.58 -18.72 21.87
N VAL A 170 4.82 -17.70 22.29
CA VAL A 170 4.03 -16.85 21.38
C VAL A 170 4.93 -16.15 20.37
N LEU A 171 6.03 -15.53 20.83
CA LEU A 171 7.01 -14.88 19.96
C LEU A 171 7.70 -15.88 19.03
N SER A 172 8.02 -17.08 19.53
CA SER A 172 8.58 -18.17 18.71
C SER A 172 7.61 -18.59 17.59
N ALA A 173 6.33 -18.78 17.91
CA ALA A 173 5.30 -19.08 16.90
C ALA A 173 5.15 -17.95 15.88
N ALA A 174 5.04 -16.69 16.33
CA ALA A 174 4.92 -15.53 15.46
C ALA A 174 6.13 -15.38 14.52
N THR A 175 7.34 -15.60 15.04
CA THR A 175 8.58 -15.61 14.25
C THR A 175 8.58 -16.73 13.21
N THR A 176 8.11 -17.92 13.59
CA THR A 176 8.03 -19.10 12.71
C THR A 176 7.03 -18.87 11.58
N ILE A 177 5.87 -18.29 11.87
CA ILE A 177 4.86 -17.91 10.86
C ILE A 177 5.44 -16.85 9.91
N SER A 178 6.04 -15.79 10.44
CA SER A 178 6.67 -14.74 9.62
C SER A 178 7.73 -15.33 8.67
N THR A 179 8.64 -16.15 9.19
CA THR A 179 9.77 -16.71 8.43
C THR A 179 9.34 -17.70 7.35
N ASN A 180 8.33 -18.53 7.62
CA ASN A 180 7.92 -19.60 6.70
C ASN A 180 6.76 -19.22 5.77
N VAL A 181 6.00 -18.16 6.09
CA VAL A 181 4.82 -17.74 5.32
C VAL A 181 5.00 -16.32 4.78
N LEU A 182 5.14 -15.34 5.68
CA LEU A 182 5.09 -13.94 5.29
C LEU A 182 6.31 -13.55 4.44
N GLN A 183 7.53 -13.86 4.90
CA GLN A 183 8.76 -13.50 4.20
C GLN A 183 8.88 -14.11 2.79
N PRO A 184 8.58 -15.40 2.56
CA PRO A 184 8.56 -15.96 1.21
C PRO A 184 7.57 -15.28 0.27
N LEU A 185 6.40 -14.89 0.76
CA LEU A 185 5.38 -14.20 -0.05
C LEU A 185 5.81 -12.77 -0.40
N LEU A 186 6.41 -12.05 0.56
CA LEU A 186 6.93 -10.69 0.36
C LEU A 186 8.17 -10.68 -0.54
N LYS A 187 9.02 -11.71 -0.47
CA LYS A 187 10.25 -11.83 -1.28
C LYS A 187 10.04 -12.58 -2.60
N SER A 188 8.80 -12.97 -2.90
CA SER A 188 8.47 -13.70 -4.12
C SER A 188 8.83 -12.88 -5.36
N LYS A 189 9.21 -13.58 -6.44
CA LYS A 189 9.35 -12.94 -7.77
C LYS A 189 8.03 -12.36 -8.30
N TYR A 190 6.90 -12.84 -7.77
CA TYR A 190 5.56 -12.35 -8.08
C TYR A 190 5.09 -11.23 -7.14
N PHE A 191 5.91 -10.77 -6.21
CA PHE A 191 5.54 -9.60 -5.38
C PHE A 191 5.33 -8.38 -6.29
N PRO A 192 4.22 -7.61 -6.13
CA PRO A 192 3.24 -7.65 -5.03
C PRO A 192 1.98 -8.51 -5.26
N GLU A 193 1.82 -9.13 -6.43
CA GLU A 193 0.68 -9.98 -6.77
C GLU A 193 0.56 -11.23 -5.86
N SER A 194 1.69 -11.74 -5.36
CA SER A 194 1.74 -12.84 -4.38
C SER A 194 1.08 -12.52 -3.02
N VAL A 195 0.83 -11.24 -2.72
CA VAL A 195 0.24 -10.81 -1.45
C VAL A 195 -1.28 -10.81 -1.58
N SER A 196 -1.96 -11.83 -1.06
CA SER A 196 -3.42 -11.88 -1.02
C SER A 196 -4.00 -11.06 0.15
N PRO A 197 -5.33 -10.77 0.18
CA PRO A 197 -5.97 -10.15 1.34
C PRO A 197 -5.73 -10.93 2.64
N SER A 198 -5.73 -12.26 2.59
CA SER A 198 -5.41 -13.11 3.75
C SER A 198 -3.97 -12.89 4.23
N THR A 199 -3.02 -12.67 3.32
CA THR A 199 -1.62 -12.38 3.67
C THR A 199 -1.49 -11.06 4.43
N VAL A 200 -2.16 -10.00 3.98
CA VAL A 200 -2.15 -8.72 4.69
C VAL A 200 -2.85 -8.86 6.03
N ARG A 201 -4.00 -9.55 6.09
CA ARG A 201 -4.70 -9.81 7.35
C ARG A 201 -3.78 -10.53 8.35
N LEU A 202 -3.09 -11.59 7.92
CA LEU A 202 -2.11 -12.30 8.73
C LEU A 202 -1.00 -11.34 9.22
N PHE A 203 -0.49 -10.48 8.34
CA PHE A 203 0.52 -9.49 8.70
C PHE A 203 0.01 -8.52 9.77
N SER A 204 -1.21 -7.99 9.62
CA SER A 204 -1.83 -7.12 10.60
C SER A 204 -2.02 -7.81 11.95
N GLU A 205 -2.41 -9.08 11.99
CA GLU A 205 -2.54 -9.81 13.26
C GLU A 205 -1.17 -10.07 13.91
N LEU A 206 -0.15 -10.41 13.12
CA LEU A 206 1.23 -10.55 13.62
C LEU A 206 1.78 -9.23 14.18
N ALA A 207 1.40 -8.09 13.59
CA ALA A 207 1.79 -6.77 14.07
C ALA A 207 1.12 -6.39 15.40
N ARG A 208 -0.05 -6.97 15.71
CA ARG A 208 -0.77 -6.79 16.98
C ARG A 208 -0.27 -7.68 18.10
N VAL A 209 0.55 -8.70 17.81
CA VAL A 209 1.15 -9.55 18.84
C VAL A 209 2.06 -8.70 19.75
N PRO A 210 1.82 -8.69 21.07
CA PRO A 210 2.65 -7.93 22.01
C PRO A 210 4.13 -8.31 21.90
N GLN A 211 5.03 -7.33 21.99
CA GLN A 211 6.49 -7.52 21.93
C GLN A 211 7.05 -8.13 20.62
N ASN A 212 6.23 -8.37 19.59
CA ASN A 212 6.67 -8.89 18.30
C ASN A 212 7.24 -7.81 17.34
N GLN A 213 7.45 -6.59 17.83
CA GLN A 213 7.81 -5.42 17.02
C GLN A 213 9.05 -5.62 16.16
N LYS A 214 10.08 -6.27 16.70
CA LYS A 214 11.33 -6.49 15.97
C LYS A 214 11.13 -7.30 14.68
N ASN A 215 10.23 -8.29 14.70
CA ASN A 215 10.03 -9.19 13.57
C ASN A 215 9.20 -8.53 12.48
N TRP A 216 7.99 -8.06 12.81
CA TRP A 216 7.09 -7.51 11.81
C TRP A 216 7.61 -6.19 11.21
N ARG A 217 8.38 -5.39 11.97
CA ARG A 217 9.06 -4.18 11.44
C ARG A 217 10.08 -4.51 10.36
N LYS A 218 10.81 -5.62 10.52
CA LYS A 218 11.75 -6.09 9.49
C LYS A 218 10.97 -6.50 8.24
N ASP A 219 9.89 -7.25 8.40
CA ASP A 219 9.09 -7.72 7.27
C ASP A 219 8.47 -6.55 6.49
N ILE A 220 7.95 -5.53 7.17
CA ILE A 220 7.30 -4.39 6.49
C ILE A 220 8.37 -3.50 5.85
N SER A 221 9.52 -3.36 6.50
CA SER A 221 10.68 -2.68 5.93
C SER A 221 11.16 -3.39 4.65
N ASP A 222 11.32 -4.71 4.67
CA ASP A 222 11.74 -5.48 3.50
C ASP A 222 10.74 -5.31 2.35
N ALA A 223 9.43 -5.39 2.62
CA ALA A 223 8.38 -5.20 1.61
C ALA A 223 8.35 -3.78 1.03
N PHE A 224 8.36 -2.77 1.90
CA PHE A 224 8.28 -1.36 1.49
C PHE A 224 9.52 -0.91 0.72
N ASN A 225 10.68 -1.50 1.02
CA ASN A 225 11.94 -1.21 0.32
C ASN A 225 12.11 -2.00 -0.99
N ASP A 226 11.24 -2.97 -1.31
CA ASP A 226 11.25 -3.61 -2.63
C ASP A 226 10.90 -2.58 -3.72
N SER A 227 11.62 -2.62 -4.83
CA SER A 227 11.38 -1.72 -5.97
C SER A 227 10.00 -1.90 -6.62
N ARG A 228 9.38 -3.07 -6.45
CA ARG A 228 8.07 -3.43 -6.99
C ARG A 228 6.92 -3.10 -6.03
N PHE A 229 7.20 -2.51 -4.87
CA PHE A 229 6.16 -2.16 -3.89
C PHE A 229 5.07 -1.27 -4.52
N PHE A 230 5.48 -0.32 -5.34
CA PHE A 230 4.59 0.62 -6.03
C PHE A 230 3.82 -0.01 -7.21
N ALA A 231 4.08 -1.26 -7.57
CA ALA A 231 3.22 -2.06 -8.46
C ALA A 231 1.95 -2.57 -7.77
N SER A 232 1.80 -2.35 -6.45
CA SER A 232 0.65 -2.85 -5.70
C SER A 232 -0.64 -2.19 -6.21
N ASP A 233 -1.69 -2.98 -6.31
CA ASP A 233 -3.03 -2.47 -6.61
C ASP A 233 -3.43 -1.33 -5.65
N LEU A 234 -4.06 -0.29 -6.19
CA LEU A 234 -4.38 0.94 -5.45
C LEU A 234 -5.33 0.67 -4.27
N ALA A 235 -6.31 -0.21 -4.43
CA ALA A 235 -7.24 -0.53 -3.34
C ALA A 235 -6.52 -1.24 -2.19
N ARG A 236 -5.49 -2.06 -2.50
CA ARG A 236 -4.61 -2.68 -1.51
C ARG A 236 -3.67 -1.66 -0.88
N ALA A 237 -3.09 -0.74 -1.65
CA ALA A 237 -2.28 0.34 -1.11
C ALA A 237 -3.05 1.09 0.00
N GLU A 238 -4.29 1.47 -0.27
CA GLU A 238 -5.15 2.24 0.64
C GLU A 238 -5.64 1.46 1.85
N LYS A 239 -6.29 0.30 1.62
CA LYS A 239 -6.99 -0.42 2.69
C LYS A 239 -6.06 -1.24 3.57
N ASP A 240 -4.94 -1.69 3.00
CA ASP A 240 -4.10 -2.72 3.58
C ASP A 240 -2.71 -2.17 3.97
N TRP A 241 -2.00 -1.54 3.02
CA TRP A 241 -0.63 -1.07 3.27
C TRP A 241 -0.56 0.18 4.12
N LEU A 242 -1.37 1.22 3.87
CA LEU A 242 -1.30 2.47 4.64
C LEU A 242 -1.53 2.26 6.15
N PRO A 243 -2.51 1.45 6.62
CA PRO A 243 -2.67 1.18 8.05
C PRO A 243 -1.45 0.49 8.68
N LEU A 244 -0.82 -0.46 7.97
CA LEU A 244 0.41 -1.12 8.43
C LEU A 244 1.59 -0.15 8.51
N LEU A 245 1.75 0.71 7.50
CA LEU A 245 2.79 1.75 7.48
C LEU A 245 2.58 2.77 8.61
N ARG A 246 1.33 3.16 8.88
CA ARG A 246 0.98 4.02 10.01
C ARG A 246 1.39 3.40 11.33
N GLN A 247 1.08 2.12 11.54
CA GLN A 247 1.50 1.39 12.73
C GLN A 247 3.03 1.34 12.84
N TRP A 248 3.73 1.15 11.72
CA TRP A 248 5.19 1.13 11.69
C TRP A 248 5.81 2.45 12.15
N ILE A 249 5.42 3.57 11.55
CA ILE A 249 5.93 4.92 11.86
C ILE A 249 5.69 5.27 13.34
N ASN A 250 4.51 4.95 13.88
CA ASN A 250 4.18 5.24 15.28
C ASN A 250 5.13 4.54 16.27
N THR A 251 5.73 3.42 15.86
CA THR A 251 6.64 2.65 16.70
C THR A 251 8.13 2.94 16.40
N ASP A 252 8.42 3.63 15.29
CA ASP A 252 9.75 3.81 14.75
C ASP A 252 9.92 5.20 14.11
N LYS A 253 10.35 6.17 14.93
CA LYS A 253 10.34 7.59 14.55
C LYS A 253 11.50 8.00 13.63
N ASP A 254 12.57 7.20 13.56
CA ASP A 254 13.78 7.55 12.80
C ASP A 254 13.66 7.23 11.29
N ARG A 255 12.52 6.69 10.85
CA ARG A 255 12.33 6.21 9.47
C ARG A 255 12.38 7.31 8.42
N MET A 256 11.87 8.49 8.75
CA MET A 256 11.95 9.64 7.83
C MET A 256 13.42 10.05 7.63
N THR A 257 14.16 10.20 8.72
CA THR A 257 15.59 10.51 8.69
C THR A 257 16.39 9.47 7.90
N GLU A 258 16.09 8.17 8.08
CA GLU A 258 16.71 7.09 7.32
C GLU A 258 16.46 7.23 5.80
N LEU A 259 15.21 7.47 5.38
CA LEU A 259 14.89 7.62 3.95
C LEU A 259 15.57 8.85 3.32
N LEU A 260 15.59 9.97 4.04
CA LEU A 260 16.24 11.19 3.58
C LEU A 260 17.76 11.00 3.41
N SER A 261 18.40 10.20 4.27
CA SER A 261 19.83 9.90 4.19
C SER A 261 20.22 9.09 2.93
N ARG A 262 19.26 8.37 2.33
CA ARG A 262 19.48 7.59 1.10
C ARG A 262 19.43 8.44 -0.18
N ILE A 263 18.99 9.69 -0.07
CA ILE A 263 18.93 10.64 -1.19
C ILE A 263 20.28 11.35 -1.31
N THR A 264 20.92 11.13 -2.45
CA THR A 264 22.20 11.76 -2.80
C THR A 264 21.98 13.09 -3.52
N PRO A 265 22.81 14.12 -3.24
CA PRO A 265 22.74 15.38 -3.97
C PRO A 265 22.94 15.21 -5.48
N PRO A 266 22.31 16.05 -6.32
CA PRO A 266 22.61 16.11 -7.74
C PRO A 266 24.08 16.49 -7.98
N THR A 267 24.78 15.71 -8.79
CA THR A 267 26.15 16.03 -9.21
C THR A 267 26.39 15.71 -10.68
N THR A 268 27.21 16.52 -11.34
CA THR A 268 27.72 16.25 -12.69
C THR A 268 29.11 15.60 -12.66
N ALA A 269 29.76 15.54 -11.49
CA ALA A 269 31.09 14.97 -11.35
C ALA A 269 31.08 13.45 -11.53
N GLY A 270 32.04 12.91 -12.28
CA GLY A 270 32.26 11.45 -12.43
C GLY A 270 31.36 10.72 -13.44
N ILE A 271 30.37 11.39 -14.04
CA ILE A 271 29.37 10.75 -14.94
C ILE A 271 29.52 11.21 -16.40
N VAL A 272 30.47 12.10 -16.70
CA VAL A 272 30.49 12.79 -18.00
C VAL A 272 31.22 12.02 -19.12
N PHE A 273 32.02 10.98 -18.81
CA PHE A 273 32.94 10.39 -19.82
C PHE A 273 33.17 8.86 -19.76
N GLY A 274 32.18 8.04 -19.35
CA GLY A 274 32.35 6.58 -19.25
C GLY A 274 31.28 5.74 -19.94
N VAL A 275 31.65 4.56 -20.46
CA VAL A 275 30.70 3.50 -20.83
C VAL A 275 29.92 3.13 -19.57
N GLY A 276 28.60 3.33 -19.57
CA GLY A 276 27.74 3.09 -18.40
C GLY A 276 27.30 4.36 -17.64
N ALA A 277 27.76 5.55 -18.01
CA ALA A 277 27.33 6.82 -17.42
C ALA A 277 25.80 7.02 -17.45
N THR A 278 25.16 6.75 -18.60
CA THR A 278 23.71 6.85 -18.76
C THR A 278 22.98 5.86 -17.85
N SER A 279 23.45 4.62 -17.76
CA SER A 279 22.87 3.59 -16.90
C SER A 279 22.98 3.96 -15.42
N ALA A 280 24.15 4.44 -14.98
CA ALA A 280 24.37 4.91 -13.62
C ALA A 280 23.46 6.10 -13.24
N ARG A 281 23.21 7.01 -14.18
CA ARG A 281 22.27 8.13 -13.98
C ARG A 281 20.83 7.65 -13.85
N LEU A 282 20.38 6.78 -14.75
CA LEU A 282 19.01 6.23 -14.71
C LEU A 282 18.76 5.43 -13.43
N GLU A 283 19.76 4.69 -12.94
CA GLU A 283 19.66 3.99 -11.66
C GLU A 283 19.61 4.96 -10.47
N ALA A 284 20.39 6.05 -10.49
CA ALA A 284 20.32 7.08 -9.46
C ALA A 284 18.96 7.81 -9.46
N ASP A 285 18.41 8.08 -10.65
CA ASP A 285 17.08 8.65 -10.82
C ASP A 285 16.03 7.71 -10.24
N ARG A 286 16.01 6.45 -10.67
CA ARG A 286 15.08 5.42 -10.19
C ARG A 286 15.15 5.26 -8.67
N ARG A 287 16.34 5.19 -8.09
CA ARG A 287 16.53 5.10 -6.63
C ARG A 287 15.97 6.32 -5.91
N THR A 288 16.21 7.52 -6.45
CA THR A 288 15.73 8.78 -5.87
C THR A 288 14.20 8.85 -5.96
N GLN A 289 13.63 8.51 -7.11
CA GLN A 289 12.18 8.48 -7.32
C GLN A 289 11.49 7.53 -6.33
N LEU A 290 11.98 6.29 -6.20
CA LEU A 290 11.41 5.32 -5.28
C LEU A 290 11.51 5.79 -3.81
N ASN A 291 12.60 6.44 -3.40
CA ASN A 291 12.73 6.98 -2.05
C ASN A 291 11.79 8.17 -1.80
N LEU A 292 11.62 9.08 -2.76
CA LEU A 292 10.67 10.18 -2.64
C LEU A 292 9.21 9.69 -2.59
N ARG A 293 8.86 8.67 -3.39
CA ARG A 293 7.54 8.03 -3.32
C ARG A 293 7.30 7.37 -1.97
N ARG A 294 8.33 6.74 -1.37
CA ARG A 294 8.26 6.21 -0.01
C ARG A 294 8.00 7.32 1.00
N ILE A 295 8.74 8.43 0.92
CA ILE A 295 8.55 9.59 1.80
C ILE A 295 7.10 10.11 1.69
N ALA A 296 6.60 10.35 0.49
CA ALA A 296 5.23 10.80 0.25
C ALA A 296 4.19 9.80 0.81
N THR A 297 4.39 8.49 0.59
CA THR A 297 3.49 7.44 1.09
C THR A 297 3.47 7.37 2.62
N LEU A 298 4.62 7.53 3.28
CA LEU A 298 4.67 7.57 4.74
C LEU A 298 3.96 8.82 5.30
N ILE A 299 4.14 9.98 4.67
CA ILE A 299 3.42 11.21 5.02
C ILE A 299 1.91 10.99 4.88
N LEU A 300 1.43 10.35 3.82
CA LEU A 300 0.01 10.05 3.63
C LEU A 300 -0.54 9.00 4.61
N ALA A 301 0.28 8.02 5.01
CA ALA A 301 -0.12 7.00 5.98
C ALA A 301 -0.24 7.55 7.41
N SER A 302 0.50 8.60 7.75
CA SER A 302 0.57 9.12 9.11
C SER A 302 -0.62 10.02 9.48
N SER A 303 -0.72 10.33 10.77
CA SER A 303 -1.65 11.36 11.25
C SER A 303 -1.20 12.76 10.82
N GLU A 304 -2.13 13.71 10.86
CA GLU A 304 -1.81 15.12 10.63
C GLU A 304 -0.65 15.58 11.52
N ASP A 305 0.26 16.37 10.96
CA ASP A 305 1.44 16.94 11.61
C ASP A 305 2.45 15.92 12.19
N ALA A 306 2.35 14.63 11.83
CA ALA A 306 3.25 13.60 12.37
C ALA A 306 4.74 13.82 12.05
N PHE A 307 5.06 14.55 10.98
CA PHE A 307 6.42 14.80 10.50
C PHE A 307 6.87 16.27 10.63
N VAL A 308 6.22 17.07 11.48
CA VAL A 308 6.62 18.48 11.69
C VAL A 308 8.08 18.58 12.17
N SER A 309 8.55 17.65 13.01
CA SER A 309 9.95 17.59 13.46
C SER A 309 10.96 17.35 12.34
N ASP A 310 10.54 16.68 11.26
CA ASP A 310 11.40 16.34 10.12
C ASP A 310 11.27 17.37 8.99
N LEU A 311 10.35 18.33 9.09
CA LEU A 311 9.97 19.20 7.97
C LEU A 311 11.13 20.02 7.42
N GLU A 312 12.00 20.55 8.28
CA GLU A 312 13.21 21.27 7.86
C GLU A 312 14.15 20.37 7.06
N SER A 313 14.33 19.12 7.49
CA SER A 313 15.20 18.16 6.82
C SER A 313 14.62 17.70 5.47
N ILE A 314 13.30 17.55 5.39
CA ILE A 314 12.58 17.28 4.14
C ILE A 314 12.76 18.46 3.19
N ALA A 315 12.49 19.69 3.65
CA ALA A 315 12.60 20.91 2.85
C ALA A 315 14.01 21.12 2.29
N ALA A 316 15.04 20.90 3.12
CA ALA A 316 16.44 20.98 2.70
C ALA A 316 16.76 19.95 1.60
N LYS A 317 16.29 18.71 1.73
CA LYS A 317 16.50 17.66 0.72
C LYS A 317 15.77 17.92 -0.59
N LEU A 318 14.53 18.41 -0.53
CA LEU A 318 13.79 18.79 -1.73
C LEU A 318 14.50 19.95 -2.45
N THR A 319 14.92 20.98 -1.71
CA THR A 319 15.64 22.13 -2.27
C THR A 319 16.98 21.73 -2.90
N GLU A 320 17.74 20.83 -2.26
CA GLU A 320 18.98 20.27 -2.81
C GLU A 320 18.73 19.53 -4.14
N LEU A 321 17.67 18.71 -4.21
CA LEU A 321 17.30 17.99 -5.43
C LEU A 321 16.79 18.91 -6.55
N LEU A 322 16.15 20.04 -6.22
CA LEU A 322 15.74 21.04 -7.22
C LEU A 322 16.92 21.66 -7.97
N THR A 323 18.16 21.55 -7.47
CA THR A 323 19.36 21.95 -8.23
C THR A 323 19.70 21.01 -9.39
N ALA A 324 19.03 19.85 -9.50
CA ALA A 324 19.26 18.89 -10.55
C ALA A 324 18.96 19.47 -11.95
N SER A 325 19.78 19.07 -12.92
CA SER A 325 19.61 19.37 -14.34
C SER A 325 19.38 18.07 -15.11
N ALA A 326 19.08 18.17 -16.41
CA ALA A 326 18.99 17.00 -17.29
C ALA A 326 20.29 16.18 -17.39
N ARG A 327 21.42 16.69 -16.90
CA ARG A 327 22.75 16.06 -16.99
C ARG A 327 23.33 15.63 -15.65
N SER A 328 22.73 16.04 -14.53
CA SER A 328 23.18 15.61 -13.20
C SER A 328 22.72 14.18 -12.89
N SER A 329 23.25 13.62 -11.80
CA SER A 329 22.81 12.37 -11.20
C SER A 329 22.61 12.58 -9.69
N PRO A 330 21.40 12.43 -9.14
CA PRO A 330 20.14 12.31 -9.90
C PRO A 330 19.88 13.53 -10.81
N SER A 331 19.07 13.32 -11.84
CA SER A 331 18.67 14.29 -12.85
C SER A 331 17.35 14.97 -12.51
N SER A 332 16.99 15.98 -13.29
CA SER A 332 15.72 16.71 -13.16
C SER A 332 14.47 15.85 -13.42
N ALA A 333 14.62 14.60 -13.87
CA ALA A 333 13.53 13.63 -13.96
C ALA A 333 12.82 13.38 -12.61
N THR A 334 13.52 13.59 -11.50
CA THR A 334 13.00 13.40 -10.13
C THR A 334 12.04 14.51 -9.65
N ARG A 335 11.87 15.60 -10.42
CA ARG A 335 11.01 16.73 -10.04
C ARG A 335 9.54 16.35 -9.90
N ALA A 336 9.06 15.39 -10.70
CA ALA A 336 7.71 14.85 -10.58
C ALA A 336 7.45 14.33 -9.15
N GLU A 337 8.36 13.54 -8.61
CA GLU A 337 8.28 13.03 -7.24
C GLU A 337 8.41 14.11 -6.17
N ILE A 338 9.20 15.17 -6.41
CA ILE A 338 9.28 16.32 -5.50
C ILE A 338 7.90 16.97 -5.35
N TYR A 339 7.17 17.19 -6.46
CA TYR A 339 5.81 17.72 -6.40
C TYR A 339 4.83 16.78 -5.72
N MET A 340 4.99 15.46 -5.86
CA MET A 340 4.19 14.48 -5.11
C MET A 340 4.44 14.54 -3.60
N VAL A 341 5.70 14.73 -3.16
CA VAL A 341 6.01 14.96 -1.74
C VAL A 341 5.40 16.26 -1.25
N LEU A 342 5.49 17.34 -2.03
CA LEU A 342 4.86 18.63 -1.69
C LEU A 342 3.34 18.49 -1.56
N ARG A 343 2.67 17.78 -2.48
CA ARG A 343 1.23 17.48 -2.36
C ARG A 343 0.92 16.67 -1.09
N ALA A 344 1.75 15.67 -0.76
CA ALA A 344 1.58 14.90 0.48
C ALA A 344 1.67 15.78 1.72
N LEU A 345 2.65 16.69 1.78
CA LEU A 345 2.82 17.66 2.87
C LEU A 345 1.62 18.59 2.98
N VAL A 346 1.17 19.18 1.87
CA VAL A 346 -0.03 20.06 1.86
C VAL A 346 -1.27 19.33 2.37
N LEU A 347 -1.42 18.03 2.11
CA LEU A 347 -2.57 17.22 2.54
C LEU A 347 -2.46 16.66 3.97
N ARG A 348 -1.31 16.75 4.63
CA ARG A 348 -1.04 16.09 5.93
C ARG A 348 -0.39 16.97 6.98
N THR A 349 -0.07 18.21 6.64
CA THR A 349 0.55 19.18 7.53
C THR A 349 -0.31 20.43 7.60
N SER A 350 -0.55 20.93 8.81
CA SER A 350 -1.30 22.15 9.03
C SER A 350 -0.59 23.37 8.42
N ALA A 351 -1.39 24.34 7.94
CA ALA A 351 -0.89 25.49 7.17
C ALA A 351 0.22 26.27 7.90
N ILE A 352 0.11 26.40 9.22
CA ILE A 352 1.09 27.13 10.07
C ILE A 352 2.52 26.57 9.98
N ASN A 353 2.66 25.28 9.68
CA ASN A 353 3.97 24.63 9.57
C ASN A 353 4.56 24.73 8.15
N LEU A 354 3.75 25.09 7.14
CA LEU A 354 4.17 25.08 5.73
C LEU A 354 4.88 26.37 5.29
N ALA A 355 4.86 27.43 6.10
CA ALA A 355 5.37 28.77 5.78
C ALA A 355 6.77 28.77 5.13
N MET A 356 7.68 27.92 5.61
CA MET A 356 9.07 27.85 5.10
C MET A 356 9.19 27.31 3.67
N LEU A 357 8.18 26.58 3.19
CA LEU A 357 8.21 25.97 1.87
C LEU A 357 7.84 26.96 0.77
N TRP A 358 7.04 27.99 1.07
CA TRP A 358 6.43 28.85 0.05
C TRP A 358 7.41 29.56 -0.88
N PRO A 359 8.55 30.10 -0.43
CA PRO A 359 9.51 30.71 -1.36
C PRO A 359 10.01 29.73 -2.42
N VAL A 360 10.34 28.49 -1.99
CA VAL A 360 10.81 27.44 -2.90
C VAL A 360 9.66 26.96 -3.79
N VAL A 361 8.50 26.66 -3.22
CA VAL A 361 7.31 26.22 -3.96
C VAL A 361 6.89 27.24 -5.01
N ASN A 362 6.81 28.53 -4.66
CA ASN A 362 6.39 29.57 -5.58
C ASN A 362 7.36 29.73 -6.75
N SER A 363 8.67 29.80 -6.46
CA SER A 363 9.70 29.95 -7.50
C SER A 363 9.74 28.76 -8.45
N GLU A 364 9.66 27.55 -7.90
CA GLU A 364 9.73 26.31 -8.64
C GLU A 364 8.46 26.07 -9.47
N LEU A 365 7.28 26.30 -8.90
CA LEU A 365 6.00 26.15 -9.60
C LEU A 365 5.89 27.16 -10.75
N HIS A 366 6.28 28.42 -10.52
CA HIS A 366 6.32 29.42 -11.58
C HIS A 366 7.24 28.98 -12.73
N ALA A 367 8.47 28.54 -12.41
CA ALA A 367 9.42 28.11 -13.43
C ALA A 367 8.96 26.85 -14.19
N ALA A 368 8.32 25.90 -13.51
CA ALA A 368 7.75 24.70 -14.14
C ALA A 368 6.63 25.04 -15.12
N LEU A 369 5.72 25.92 -14.72
CA LEU A 369 4.58 26.36 -15.53
C LEU A 369 5.03 27.23 -16.71
N ALA A 370 5.90 28.21 -16.49
CA ALA A 370 6.50 29.02 -17.56
C ALA A 370 7.28 28.17 -18.57
N SER A 371 7.82 27.02 -18.13
CA SER A 371 8.51 26.11 -19.05
C SER A 371 7.59 25.54 -20.13
N ILE A 372 6.27 25.46 -19.93
CA ILE A 372 5.30 24.81 -20.83
C ILE A 372 5.47 25.28 -22.28
N VAL A 373 5.64 26.59 -22.45
CA VAL A 373 5.80 27.31 -23.72
C VAL A 373 7.27 27.52 -24.13
N ALA A 374 8.22 27.01 -23.35
CA ALA A 374 9.64 27.15 -23.64
C ALA A 374 10.01 26.44 -24.94
N VAL A 375 10.92 27.05 -25.69
CA VAL A 375 11.43 26.50 -26.95
C VAL A 375 12.24 25.23 -26.69
N GLU A 376 12.04 24.20 -27.52
CA GLU A 376 12.78 22.94 -27.44
C GLU A 376 14.29 23.16 -27.49
N GLY A 377 15.05 22.44 -26.65
CA GLY A 377 16.50 22.56 -26.54
C GLY A 377 17.00 23.70 -25.65
N THR A 378 16.09 24.51 -25.07
CA THR A 378 16.46 25.44 -24.00
C THR A 378 16.64 24.70 -22.66
N SER A 379 17.42 25.29 -21.75
CA SER A 379 17.60 24.71 -20.40
C SER A 379 16.29 24.65 -19.61
N ALA A 380 15.33 25.56 -19.88
CA ALA A 380 14.01 25.51 -19.26
C ALA A 380 13.22 24.29 -19.77
N TYR A 381 13.23 24.04 -21.07
CA TYR A 381 12.58 22.87 -21.66
C TYR A 381 13.18 21.55 -21.15
N GLU A 382 14.51 21.45 -21.06
CA GLU A 382 15.20 20.23 -20.60
C GLU A 382 15.01 19.93 -19.11
N THR A 383 14.89 20.97 -18.27
CA THR A 383 14.75 20.81 -16.82
C THR A 383 13.40 20.21 -16.43
N TYR A 384 12.32 20.53 -17.16
CA TYR A 384 10.96 20.13 -16.83
C TYR A 384 10.41 19.14 -17.86
N PRO A 385 10.59 17.82 -17.65
CA PRO A 385 9.99 16.81 -18.51
C PRO A 385 8.47 16.74 -18.30
N VAL A 386 7.76 16.06 -19.22
CA VAL A 386 6.29 15.92 -19.22
C VAL A 386 5.73 15.49 -17.86
N PRO A 387 6.27 14.48 -17.14
CA PRO A 387 5.76 14.11 -15.82
C PRO A 387 5.92 15.22 -14.78
N ALA A 388 7.01 15.99 -14.83
CA ALA A 388 7.23 17.09 -13.91
C ALA A 388 6.20 18.20 -14.13
N ILE A 389 5.93 18.57 -15.39
CA ILE A 389 4.92 19.59 -15.73
C ILE A 389 3.54 19.17 -15.25
N LEU A 390 3.12 17.93 -15.54
CA LEU A 390 1.82 17.42 -15.10
C LEU A 390 1.70 17.46 -13.57
N GLN A 391 2.74 16.99 -12.86
CA GLN A 391 2.75 16.96 -11.40
C GLN A 391 2.82 18.37 -10.77
N ALA A 392 3.46 19.34 -11.42
CA ALA A 392 3.43 20.74 -11.02
C ALA A 392 2.02 21.33 -11.17
N CYS A 393 1.33 21.05 -12.28
CA CYS A 393 -0.05 21.49 -12.48
C CYS A 393 -1.00 20.85 -11.44
N LYS A 394 -0.86 19.55 -11.17
CA LYS A 394 -1.61 18.87 -10.10
C LYS A 394 -1.29 19.44 -8.70
N LEU A 395 -0.06 19.92 -8.46
CA LEU A 395 0.29 20.60 -7.21
C LEU A 395 -0.42 21.95 -7.10
N LEU A 396 -0.40 22.78 -8.16
CA LEU A 396 -1.13 24.05 -8.18
C LEU A 396 -2.63 23.83 -7.92
N ASP A 397 -3.23 22.86 -8.60
CA ASP A 397 -4.65 22.52 -8.48
C ASP A 397 -5.02 22.10 -7.04
N VAL A 398 -4.18 21.28 -6.40
CA VAL A 398 -4.36 20.92 -4.98
C VAL A 398 -4.18 22.13 -4.06
N LEU A 399 -3.20 22.99 -4.31
CA LEU A 399 -2.99 24.21 -3.51
C LEU A 399 -4.19 25.16 -3.57
N LEU A 400 -4.80 25.32 -4.74
CA LEU A 400 -6.01 26.12 -4.93
C LEU A 400 -7.23 25.51 -4.24
N CYS A 401 -7.35 24.18 -4.25
CA CYS A 401 -8.45 23.48 -3.56
C CYS A 401 -8.33 23.50 -2.03
N VAL A 402 -7.12 23.24 -1.52
CA VAL A 402 -6.82 23.23 -0.07
C VAL A 402 -6.82 24.65 0.49
N ALA A 403 -6.33 25.61 -0.31
CA ALA A 403 -6.22 27.03 0.00
C ALA A 403 -5.60 27.33 1.38
N PRO A 404 -4.34 26.90 1.67
CA PRO A 404 -3.67 27.30 2.90
C PRO A 404 -3.57 28.82 3.02
N ASP A 405 -3.88 29.40 4.19
CA ASP A 405 -3.93 30.85 4.41
C ASP A 405 -2.68 31.60 3.90
N ASP A 406 -1.48 31.07 4.19
CA ASP A 406 -0.22 31.66 3.75
C ASP A 406 -0.01 31.58 2.22
N PHE A 407 -0.54 30.54 1.57
CA PHE A 407 -0.47 30.41 0.12
C PHE A 407 -1.40 31.42 -0.58
N GLN A 408 -2.57 31.69 -0.01
CA GLN A 408 -3.53 32.66 -0.56
C GLN A 408 -2.93 34.06 -0.75
N LEU A 409 -1.98 34.46 0.11
CA LEU A 409 -1.24 35.74 -0.03
C LEU A 409 -0.45 35.86 -1.34
N HIS A 410 -0.13 34.73 -1.97
CA HIS A 410 0.69 34.64 -3.18
C HIS A 410 -0.10 34.03 -4.36
N GLN A 411 -1.35 33.62 -4.15
CA GLN A 411 -2.17 32.91 -5.12
C GLN A 411 -2.36 33.70 -6.42
N TRP A 412 -2.42 35.03 -6.32
CA TRP A 412 -2.53 35.96 -7.45
C TRP A 412 -1.41 35.82 -8.49
N LEU A 413 -0.24 35.27 -8.11
CA LEU A 413 0.86 34.96 -9.05
C LEU A 413 0.45 33.89 -10.08
N PHE A 414 -0.47 33.01 -9.70
CA PHE A 414 -0.83 31.83 -10.48
C PHE A 414 -2.21 31.94 -11.12
N VAL A 415 -3.19 32.51 -10.42
CA VAL A 415 -4.58 32.63 -10.90
C VAL A 415 -5.13 34.02 -10.63
N THR A 416 -6.07 34.46 -11.47
CA THR A 416 -6.86 35.66 -11.18
C THR A 416 -7.93 35.29 -10.16
N ASP A 417 -7.80 35.79 -8.93
CA ASP A 417 -8.69 35.50 -7.80
C ASP A 417 -9.78 36.56 -7.58
N THR A 418 -9.90 37.51 -8.51
CA THR A 418 -10.93 38.56 -8.54
C THR A 418 -12.08 38.21 -9.49
N ILE A 419 -13.12 39.04 -9.46
CA ILE A 419 -14.28 38.93 -10.37
C ILE A 419 -13.89 39.02 -11.86
N ASP A 420 -12.72 39.58 -12.16
CA ASP A 420 -12.18 39.71 -13.52
C ASP A 420 -11.92 38.35 -14.17
N ALA A 421 -11.76 37.28 -13.38
CA ALA A 421 -11.65 35.91 -13.89
C ALA A 421 -12.89 35.51 -14.71
N VAL A 422 -14.08 35.93 -14.27
CA VAL A 422 -15.38 35.64 -14.90
C VAL A 422 -15.82 36.76 -15.84
N TYR A 423 -15.63 38.01 -15.40
CA TYR A 423 -16.08 39.21 -16.12
C TYR A 423 -14.89 40.07 -16.53
N ARG A 424 -14.19 39.67 -17.60
CA ARG A 424 -13.01 40.39 -18.09
C ARG A 424 -13.37 41.77 -18.64
N PRO A 425 -12.77 42.87 -18.16
CA PRO A 425 -12.94 44.20 -18.74
C PRO A 425 -12.29 44.31 -20.13
N GLU A 426 -12.69 45.31 -20.93
CA GLU A 426 -12.13 45.51 -22.29
C GLU A 426 -10.61 45.77 -22.31
N SER A 427 -10.06 46.33 -21.22
CA SER A 427 -8.63 46.58 -21.04
C SER A 427 -7.92 45.49 -20.24
N TYR A 428 -8.48 44.27 -20.18
CA TYR A 428 -7.88 43.17 -19.42
C TYR A 428 -6.53 42.76 -20.01
N HIS A 429 -5.55 42.60 -19.14
CA HIS A 429 -4.26 42.00 -19.46
C HIS A 429 -3.98 40.93 -18.41
N PRO A 430 -3.65 39.69 -18.82
CA PRO A 430 -3.24 38.66 -17.88
C PRO A 430 -2.05 39.13 -17.05
N VAL A 431 -2.14 38.93 -15.74
CA VAL A 431 -1.03 39.06 -14.78
C VAL A 431 -0.76 37.73 -14.10
N ALA A 432 -1.81 36.93 -13.92
CA ALA A 432 -1.72 35.58 -13.41
C ALA A 432 -1.13 34.63 -14.47
N LEU A 433 -0.18 33.79 -14.06
CA LEU A 433 0.52 32.88 -14.96
C LEU A 433 -0.41 31.92 -15.71
N ALA A 434 -1.51 31.46 -15.09
CA ALA A 434 -2.48 30.59 -15.75
C ALA A 434 -3.17 31.28 -16.93
N ASP A 435 -3.50 32.56 -16.80
CA ASP A 435 -4.19 33.31 -17.85
C ASP A 435 -3.21 33.66 -18.99
N GLU A 436 -1.96 34.02 -18.67
CA GLU A 436 -0.89 34.20 -19.67
C GLU A 436 -0.69 32.94 -20.50
N LEU A 437 -0.53 31.79 -19.83
CA LEU A 437 -0.38 30.50 -20.50
C LEU A 437 -1.62 30.14 -21.32
N SER A 438 -2.82 30.42 -20.82
CA SER A 438 -4.05 30.17 -21.58
C SER A 438 -4.09 30.97 -22.88
N GLU A 439 -3.63 32.22 -22.89
CA GLU A 439 -3.59 33.05 -24.10
C GLU A 439 -2.55 32.55 -25.09
N GLU A 440 -1.33 32.25 -24.64
CA GLU A 440 -0.26 31.73 -25.51
C GLU A 440 -0.60 30.36 -26.10
N LEU A 441 -1.17 29.45 -25.30
CA LEU A 441 -1.63 28.14 -25.77
C LEU A 441 -2.85 28.27 -26.70
N GLY A 442 -3.74 29.24 -26.48
CA GLY A 442 -4.88 29.51 -27.35
C GLY A 442 -4.48 30.05 -28.74
N GLN A 443 -3.45 30.90 -28.80
CA GLN A 443 -2.90 31.42 -30.06
C GLN A 443 -2.29 30.31 -30.92
N THR A 444 -1.64 29.32 -30.29
CA THR A 444 -1.08 28.16 -30.99
C THR A 444 -2.16 27.15 -31.39
N ALA A 445 -3.19 26.97 -30.57
CA ALA A 445 -4.31 26.05 -30.79
C ALA A 445 -5.41 26.54 -31.74
N SER A 446 -5.40 27.81 -32.17
CA SER A 446 -6.35 28.37 -33.17
C SER A 446 -6.30 27.68 -34.56
N LYS A 447 -5.50 26.62 -34.70
CA LYS A 447 -5.47 25.69 -35.84
C LYS A 447 -6.19 24.34 -35.59
N SER A 448 -6.73 24.09 -34.40
CA SER A 448 -7.43 22.83 -34.04
C SER A 448 -8.62 23.06 -33.10
N ILE A 449 -9.81 22.71 -33.60
CA ILE A 449 -11.13 22.47 -32.99
C ILE A 449 -11.28 22.85 -31.50
N SER A 450 -12.08 23.88 -31.24
CA SER A 450 -12.66 24.20 -29.92
C SER A 450 -13.66 23.13 -29.46
N ALA A 451 -13.46 22.56 -28.26
CA ALA A 451 -14.34 21.55 -27.67
C ALA A 451 -15.43 22.21 -26.79
N PRO A 452 -16.71 22.22 -27.20
CA PRO A 452 -17.81 22.73 -26.38
C PRO A 452 -18.18 21.69 -25.31
N GLY A 453 -18.01 22.02 -24.02
CA GLY A 453 -18.44 21.15 -22.91
C GLY A 453 -17.70 21.33 -21.58
N ILE A 454 -16.51 21.95 -21.58
CA ILE A 454 -15.66 22.06 -20.38
C ILE A 454 -16.25 23.04 -19.35
N GLU A 455 -16.82 24.17 -19.79
CA GLU A 455 -17.43 25.19 -18.91
C GLU A 455 -18.55 24.62 -18.02
N SER A 456 -19.37 23.69 -18.57
CA SER A 456 -20.45 23.06 -17.80
C SER A 456 -19.95 22.13 -16.70
N VAL A 457 -18.79 21.49 -16.88
CA VAL A 457 -18.20 20.59 -15.88
C VAL A 457 -17.55 21.41 -14.77
N VAL A 458 -16.88 22.51 -15.13
CA VAL A 458 -16.23 23.44 -14.19
C VAL A 458 -17.26 24.03 -13.23
N HIS A 459 -18.37 24.56 -13.74
CA HIS A 459 -19.42 25.14 -12.91
C HIS A 459 -20.06 24.11 -11.96
N LEU A 460 -20.17 22.84 -12.39
CA LEU A 460 -20.68 21.75 -11.53
C LEU A 460 -19.68 21.38 -10.43
N LEU A 461 -18.39 21.34 -10.74
CA LEU A 461 -17.33 21.05 -9.76
C LEU A 461 -17.14 22.21 -8.77
N ALA A 462 -17.16 23.45 -9.26
CA ALA A 462 -16.99 24.65 -8.43
C ALA A 462 -18.21 24.89 -7.53
N GLY A 463 -19.43 24.65 -8.01
CA GLY A 463 -20.68 24.83 -7.27
C GLY A 463 -21.08 23.64 -6.38
N GLY A 464 -20.30 22.56 -6.36
CA GLY A 464 -20.60 21.37 -5.56
C GLY A 464 -20.39 21.57 -4.06
N PRO A 465 -20.96 20.70 -3.20
CA PRO A 465 -20.73 20.76 -1.76
C PRO A 465 -19.27 20.40 -1.37
N HIS A 466 -18.51 19.81 -2.29
CA HIS A 466 -17.17 19.30 -2.05
C HIS A 466 -16.20 19.87 -3.08
N LYS A 467 -15.10 20.46 -2.61
CA LYS A 467 -14.02 20.99 -3.47
C LYS A 467 -13.11 19.85 -3.91
N ARG A 468 -12.88 19.75 -5.23
CA ARG A 468 -12.02 18.73 -5.85
C ARG A 468 -11.14 19.36 -6.92
N PRO A 469 -9.88 18.93 -7.09
CA PRO A 469 -8.99 19.39 -8.15
C PRO A 469 -9.60 19.24 -9.56
N LEU A 470 -9.37 20.22 -10.43
CA LEU A 470 -9.91 20.31 -11.79
C LEU A 470 -9.30 19.30 -12.77
N ILE A 471 -7.98 19.03 -12.69
CA ILE A 471 -7.30 18.06 -13.57
C ILE A 471 -7.83 16.64 -13.30
N GLY A 472 -8.25 16.36 -12.07
CA GLY A 472 -8.74 15.05 -11.63
C GLY A 472 -7.76 13.93 -12.00
N GLU A 473 -8.27 12.90 -12.68
CA GLU A 473 -7.50 11.75 -13.16
C GLU A 473 -7.01 11.89 -14.62
N SER A 474 -7.10 13.08 -15.19
CA SER A 474 -6.75 13.31 -16.59
C SER A 474 -5.24 13.41 -16.79
N GLY A 475 -4.74 12.89 -17.92
CA GLY A 475 -3.34 13.03 -18.33
C GLY A 475 -2.40 11.89 -17.94
N ASP A 476 -2.87 10.90 -17.18
CA ASP A 476 -2.04 9.79 -16.65
C ASP A 476 -1.43 8.86 -17.74
N SER A 477 -1.88 8.98 -19.00
CA SER A 477 -1.38 8.17 -20.12
C SER A 477 -0.63 8.98 -21.18
N VAL A 478 -0.35 10.26 -20.93
CA VAL A 478 0.21 11.15 -21.94
C VAL A 478 1.73 11.21 -21.85
N GLU A 479 2.42 10.75 -22.90
CA GLU A 479 3.89 10.70 -22.95
C GLU A 479 4.50 11.92 -23.65
N ARG A 480 3.74 12.56 -24.55
CA ARG A 480 4.21 13.68 -25.37
C ARG A 480 3.76 15.01 -24.82
N ARG A 481 4.66 16.00 -24.88
CA ARG A 481 4.40 17.37 -24.42
C ARG A 481 3.22 18.00 -25.18
N ASP A 482 3.19 17.87 -26.50
CA ASP A 482 2.13 18.46 -27.33
C ASP A 482 0.75 17.88 -27.02
N GLU A 483 0.68 16.56 -26.80
CA GLU A 483 -0.54 15.86 -26.40
C GLU A 483 -0.99 16.31 -25.00
N LEU A 484 -0.04 16.49 -24.07
CA LEU A 484 -0.33 16.96 -22.71
C LEU A 484 -0.90 18.38 -22.77
N VAL A 485 -0.28 19.23 -23.58
CA VAL A 485 -0.73 20.62 -23.79
C VAL A 485 -2.14 20.64 -24.36
N ALA A 486 -2.39 19.94 -25.46
CA ALA A 486 -3.66 19.99 -26.17
C ALA A 486 -4.82 19.37 -25.37
N HIS A 487 -4.61 18.24 -24.71
CA HIS A 487 -5.69 17.47 -24.08
C HIS A 487 -5.91 17.76 -22.60
N VAL A 488 -4.90 18.31 -21.90
CA VAL A 488 -4.97 18.52 -20.45
C VAL A 488 -4.74 19.99 -20.11
N LEU A 489 -3.59 20.54 -20.49
CA LEU A 489 -3.14 21.83 -19.97
C LEU A 489 -3.93 23.02 -20.55
N GLN A 490 -4.19 23.03 -21.87
CA GLN A 490 -4.95 24.11 -22.47
C GLN A 490 -6.38 24.19 -21.88
N PRO A 491 -7.17 23.09 -21.82
CA PRO A 491 -8.44 23.08 -21.07
C PRO A 491 -8.30 23.55 -19.63
N PHE A 492 -7.30 23.04 -18.90
CA PHE A 492 -7.06 23.37 -17.50
C PHE A 492 -6.81 24.87 -17.29
N PHE A 493 -5.81 25.45 -17.96
CA PHE A 493 -5.46 26.87 -17.79
C PHE A 493 -6.58 27.81 -18.25
N SER A 494 -7.33 27.45 -19.28
CA SER A 494 -8.45 28.26 -19.76
C SER A 494 -9.59 28.43 -18.75
N GLN A 495 -9.68 27.53 -17.77
CA GLN A 495 -10.76 27.50 -16.78
C GLN A 495 -10.25 27.69 -15.35
N LEU A 496 -8.93 27.65 -15.11
CA LEU A 496 -8.38 27.59 -13.76
C LEU A 496 -8.73 28.81 -12.89
N SER A 497 -8.60 30.02 -13.44
CA SER A 497 -8.93 31.26 -12.72
C SER A 497 -10.43 31.33 -12.40
N ILE A 498 -11.29 30.94 -13.34
CA ILE A 498 -12.76 30.87 -13.14
C ILE A 498 -13.08 29.85 -12.04
N PHE A 499 -12.53 28.64 -12.16
CA PHE A 499 -12.71 27.57 -11.19
C PHE A 499 -12.26 27.97 -9.78
N ALA A 500 -11.08 28.61 -9.65
CA ALA A 500 -10.54 29.06 -8.37
C ALA A 500 -11.43 30.14 -7.74
N PHE A 501 -11.89 31.11 -8.52
CA PHE A 501 -12.83 32.15 -8.08
C PHE A 501 -14.14 31.51 -7.60
N GLU A 502 -14.85 30.77 -8.46
CA GLU A 502 -16.15 30.17 -8.15
C GLU A 502 -16.08 29.21 -6.95
N SER A 503 -15.04 28.36 -6.88
CA SER A 503 -14.83 27.43 -5.76
C SER A 503 -14.59 28.16 -4.44
N THR A 504 -14.02 29.37 -4.45
CA THR A 504 -13.84 30.16 -3.24
C THR A 504 -15.20 30.63 -2.70
N TYR A 505 -16.09 31.09 -3.59
CA TYR A 505 -17.41 31.60 -3.20
C TYR A 505 -18.47 30.51 -2.94
N SER A 506 -18.28 29.30 -3.46
CA SER A 506 -19.19 28.18 -3.19
C SER A 506 -19.10 27.64 -1.76
N MET A 507 -18.01 27.97 -1.04
CA MET A 507 -17.78 27.58 0.35
C MET A 507 -17.86 26.06 0.60
N GLY A 508 -17.61 25.24 -0.43
CA GLY A 508 -17.56 23.78 -0.29
C GLY A 508 -16.44 23.32 0.64
N THR A 509 -16.59 22.14 1.24
CA THR A 509 -15.53 21.53 2.05
C THR A 509 -14.55 20.77 1.16
N LEU A 510 -13.26 20.78 1.47
CA LEU A 510 -12.27 19.99 0.74
C LEU A 510 -12.58 18.50 0.83
N ASP A 511 -12.67 17.83 -0.32
CA ASP A 511 -12.69 16.36 -0.40
C ASP A 511 -11.27 15.81 -0.22
N LYS A 512 -10.82 15.75 1.04
CA LYS A 512 -9.46 15.33 1.39
C LYS A 512 -9.19 13.88 0.95
N GLU A 513 -10.20 13.01 1.00
CA GLU A 513 -10.07 11.61 0.56
C GLU A 513 -9.84 11.52 -0.94
N PHE A 514 -10.59 12.29 -1.75
CA PHE A 514 -10.36 12.36 -3.19
C PHE A 514 -8.94 12.83 -3.55
N CYS A 515 -8.44 13.87 -2.89
CA CYS A 515 -7.07 14.36 -3.12
C CYS A 515 -6.01 13.32 -2.74
N VAL A 516 -6.21 12.62 -1.62
CA VAL A 516 -5.31 11.54 -1.17
C VAL A 516 -5.32 10.38 -2.15
N HIS A 517 -6.51 9.95 -2.60
CA HIS A 517 -6.68 8.89 -3.59
C HIS A 517 -5.96 9.22 -4.90
N GLY A 518 -6.17 10.45 -5.43
CA GLY A 518 -5.49 10.91 -6.64
C GLY A 518 -3.97 10.93 -6.51
N LEU A 519 -3.43 11.37 -5.36
CA LEU A 519 -2.00 11.34 -5.12
C LEU A 519 -1.46 9.90 -4.96
N LEU A 520 -2.21 8.99 -4.32
CA LEU A 520 -1.81 7.58 -4.26
C LEU A 520 -1.80 6.94 -5.64
N LYS A 521 -2.77 7.27 -6.51
CA LYS A 521 -2.76 6.82 -7.91
C LYS A 521 -1.48 7.25 -8.63
N ASP A 522 -1.06 8.51 -8.46
CA ASP A 522 0.20 9.01 -9.03
C ASP A 522 1.43 8.29 -8.44
N LEU A 523 1.46 8.07 -7.12
CA LEU A 523 2.58 7.40 -6.42
C LEU A 523 2.73 5.93 -6.83
N PHE A 524 1.63 5.24 -7.12
CA PHE A 524 1.59 3.83 -7.52
C PHE A 524 1.52 3.63 -9.04
N ASP A 525 1.67 4.69 -9.85
CA ASP A 525 1.83 4.54 -11.29
C ASP A 525 3.30 4.25 -11.65
N GLU A 526 3.59 2.98 -11.96
CA GLU A 526 4.95 2.55 -12.32
C GLU A 526 5.44 3.10 -13.67
N ARG A 527 4.52 3.55 -14.54
CA ARG A 527 4.87 4.05 -15.87
C ARG A 527 5.73 5.31 -15.81
N THR A 528 5.59 6.10 -14.74
CA THR A 528 6.35 7.33 -14.51
C THR A 528 7.69 7.10 -13.80
N ILE A 529 8.00 5.86 -13.40
CA ILE A 529 9.28 5.50 -12.80
C ILE A 529 10.31 5.19 -13.90
N VAL A 530 11.47 5.82 -13.80
CA VAL A 530 12.60 5.59 -14.72
C VAL A 530 13.02 4.13 -14.67
N LYS A 531 13.08 3.50 -15.86
CA LYS A 531 13.54 2.12 -16.02
C LYS A 531 15.05 2.09 -16.29
N GLY A 532 15.73 1.09 -15.74
CA GLY A 532 17.12 0.79 -16.10
C GLY A 532 17.22 0.38 -17.58
N LEU A 533 18.39 0.61 -18.18
CA LEU A 533 18.71 0.15 -19.54
C LEU A 533 18.92 -1.35 -19.62
#